data_AF-A0A158KRN9-F1
#
_entry.id   AF-A0A158KRN9-F1
#
_cell.length_a   1.000
_cell.length_b   1.000
_cell.length_c   1.000
_cell.angle_alpha   90.00
_cell.angle_beta   90.00
_cell.angle_gamma   90.00
#
_symmetry.space_group_name_H-M   'P 1'
#
loop_
_entity.id
_entity.type
_entity.pdbx_description
1 polymer ?
#
loop_
_entity_poly.entity_id
_entity_poly.type
_entity_poly.pdbx_seq_one_letter_code
_entity_poly.pdbx_strand_id
1 'polypeptide(L)'
;MSEFNQRGYELFARPFVQATSNENTAQLLRAFHPLRFQNWAVSQFNPWLSWLEPAAQAVKASRQPLDESHVLRKAEHLGAELLSASLDYYRGVRDAMTEAAFFSVYGNLYARAHADERTAHAGAVETKVDPLELPVVRNALAAMEDGGYVEAVARVAFLLKRHGEPLPLSRLELRQELASDYTDYLPGLPVHEWRRIRGEQEIVCRYEPDRAVGTLPLLLADRADRERLVTLLDKLMADKRVQDTAPTAEQTAMLVRIRKVLADKVEKLRRPAVGRA
;
A
#
# COMPACT_ATOMS: atom_id res chain seq x y z
N MET A 1 2.07 -4.02 -31.99
CA MET A 1 2.97 -3.44 -30.97
C MET A 1 4.32 -4.18 -30.85
N SER A 2 4.37 -5.51 -30.92
CA SER A 2 5.63 -6.27 -30.80
C SER A 2 6.61 -6.07 -31.97
N GLU A 3 6.14 -6.11 -33.23
CA GLU A 3 7.03 -5.99 -34.40
C GLU A 3 7.65 -4.60 -34.58
N PHE A 4 6.93 -3.54 -34.20
CA PHE A 4 7.45 -2.17 -34.24
C PHE A 4 8.54 -1.95 -33.18
N ASN A 5 8.32 -2.45 -31.95
CA ASN A 5 9.31 -2.43 -30.88
C ASN A 5 10.54 -3.28 -31.24
N GLN A 6 10.34 -4.43 -31.88
CA GLN A 6 11.41 -5.30 -32.33
C GLN A 6 12.26 -4.65 -33.43
N ARG A 7 11.63 -4.04 -34.45
CA ARG A 7 12.35 -3.27 -35.49
C ARG A 7 13.11 -2.08 -34.91
N GLY A 8 12.50 -1.36 -33.96
CA GLY A 8 13.19 -0.28 -33.24
C GLY A 8 14.41 -0.76 -32.48
N TYR A 9 14.31 -1.90 -31.79
CA TYR A 9 15.43 -2.52 -31.08
C TYR A 9 16.54 -2.95 -32.05
N GLU A 10 16.21 -3.59 -33.16
CA GLU A 10 17.18 -4.06 -34.15
C GLU A 10 17.94 -2.92 -34.84
N LEU A 11 17.28 -1.80 -35.13
CA LEU A 11 17.90 -0.65 -35.80
C LEU A 11 18.71 0.24 -34.87
N PHE A 12 18.23 0.48 -33.63
CA PHE A 12 18.81 1.50 -32.76
C PHE A 12 19.52 0.94 -31.53
N ALA A 13 19.07 -0.16 -30.93
CA ALA A 13 19.67 -0.70 -29.71
C ALA A 13 20.72 -1.78 -29.99
N ARG A 14 20.44 -2.70 -30.92
CA ARG A 14 21.31 -3.84 -31.26
C ARG A 14 22.75 -3.45 -31.61
N PRO A 15 23.01 -2.40 -32.42
CA PRO A 15 24.38 -2.02 -32.77
C PRO A 15 25.17 -1.52 -31.55
N PHE A 16 24.52 -0.73 -30.69
CA PHE A 16 25.14 -0.22 -29.46
C PHE A 16 25.39 -1.34 -28.45
N VAL A 17 24.43 -2.26 -28.29
CA VAL A 17 24.60 -3.43 -27.42
C VAL A 17 25.74 -4.31 -27.91
N GLN A 18 25.84 -4.60 -29.21
CA GLN A 18 26.94 -5.39 -29.76
C GLN A 18 28.30 -4.68 -29.62
N ALA A 19 28.35 -3.36 -29.83
CA ALA A 19 29.58 -2.58 -29.68
C ALA A 19 30.04 -2.44 -28.22
N THR A 20 29.10 -2.41 -27.27
CA THR A 20 29.38 -2.27 -25.84
C THR A 20 29.45 -3.59 -25.09
N SER A 21 29.09 -4.72 -25.72
CA SER A 21 29.12 -6.04 -25.08
C SER A 21 30.50 -6.70 -25.26
N ASN A 22 31.43 -6.33 -24.38
CA ASN A 22 32.70 -7.02 -24.22
C ASN A 22 32.86 -7.48 -22.75
N GLU A 23 33.90 -8.27 -22.48
CA GLU A 23 34.12 -8.80 -21.13
C GLU A 23 34.47 -7.71 -20.11
N ASN A 24 35.19 -6.66 -20.54
CA ASN A 24 35.55 -5.51 -19.71
C ASN A 24 34.34 -4.67 -19.30
N THR A 25 33.39 -4.43 -20.19
CA THR A 25 32.15 -3.69 -19.92
C THR A 25 31.21 -4.53 -19.06
N ALA A 26 31.15 -5.85 -19.24
CA ALA A 26 30.42 -6.74 -18.35
C ALA A 26 31.02 -6.74 -16.93
N GLN A 27 32.35 -6.67 -16.81
CA GLN A 27 33.03 -6.55 -15.52
C GLN A 27 32.81 -5.17 -14.88
N LEU A 28 32.89 -4.10 -15.67
CA LEU A 28 32.56 -2.73 -15.25
C LEU A 28 31.11 -2.63 -14.78
N LEU A 29 30.14 -3.18 -15.52
CA LEU A 29 28.73 -3.23 -15.12
C LEU A 29 28.51 -3.99 -13.82
N ARG A 30 29.24 -5.09 -13.61
CA ARG A 30 29.20 -5.85 -12.35
C ARG A 30 29.84 -5.11 -11.18
N ALA A 31 30.88 -4.32 -11.43
CA ALA A 31 31.56 -3.50 -10.42
C ALA A 31 30.74 -2.25 -10.06
N PHE A 32 30.21 -1.55 -11.06
CA PHE A 32 29.35 -0.38 -10.96
C PHE A 32 27.86 -0.70 -10.83
N HIS A 33 27.53 -1.94 -10.48
CA HIS A 33 26.16 -2.30 -10.17
C HIS A 33 25.65 -1.36 -9.05
N PRO A 34 24.49 -0.70 -9.20
CA PRO A 34 24.10 0.42 -8.35
C PRO A 34 24.13 0.11 -6.85
N LEU A 35 23.67 -1.07 -6.45
CA LEU A 35 23.74 -1.52 -5.04
C LEU A 35 25.18 -1.72 -4.53
N ARG A 36 26.10 -2.15 -5.38
CA ARG A 36 27.51 -2.34 -5.00
C ARG A 36 28.25 -1.01 -4.96
N PHE A 37 27.97 -0.14 -5.94
CA PHE A 37 28.56 1.18 -6.00
C PHE A 37 28.14 2.04 -4.81
N GLN A 38 26.87 1.98 -4.38
CA GLN A 38 26.41 2.68 -3.16
C GLN A 38 27.22 2.27 -1.93
N ASN A 39 27.45 0.96 -1.75
CA ASN A 39 28.19 0.44 -0.60
C ASN A 39 29.71 0.65 -0.72
N TRP A 40 30.25 0.70 -1.95
CA TRP A 40 31.67 0.94 -2.20
C TRP A 40 32.04 2.43 -2.12
N ALA A 41 31.16 3.32 -2.60
CA ALA A 41 31.43 4.75 -2.72
C ALA A 41 31.79 5.39 -1.38
N VAL A 42 31.13 4.98 -0.28
CA VAL A 42 31.40 5.43 1.09
C VAL A 42 32.02 4.29 1.90
N SER A 43 33.15 3.77 1.44
CA SER A 43 33.88 2.68 2.09
C SER A 43 35.38 2.95 2.12
N GLN A 44 36.08 2.29 3.06
CA GLN A 44 37.54 2.23 3.12
C GLN A 44 38.18 1.69 1.83
N PHE A 45 37.43 0.94 1.03
CA PHE A 45 37.88 0.40 -0.25
C PHE A 45 37.87 1.43 -1.39
N ASN A 46 37.35 2.65 -1.17
CA ASN A 46 37.40 3.72 -2.15
C ASN A 46 38.71 4.52 -2.00
N PRO A 47 39.62 4.49 -3.00
CA PRO A 47 40.89 5.22 -2.93
C PRO A 47 40.72 6.73 -2.73
N TRP A 48 39.61 7.32 -3.17
CA TRP A 48 39.32 8.75 -2.97
C TRP A 48 39.00 9.10 -1.51
N LEU A 49 38.67 8.12 -0.67
CA LEU A 49 38.44 8.30 0.76
C LEU A 49 39.64 7.87 1.61
N SER A 50 40.77 7.48 1.00
CA SER A 50 41.97 7.04 1.72
C SER A 50 42.56 8.11 2.65
N TRP A 51 42.32 9.39 2.38
CA TRP A 51 42.75 10.50 3.23
C TRP A 51 41.88 10.68 4.49
N LEU A 52 40.68 10.09 4.52
CA LEU A 52 39.68 10.33 5.56
C LEU A 52 40.10 9.71 6.90
N GLU A 53 40.67 8.51 6.89
CA GLU A 53 41.10 7.82 8.11
C GLU A 53 42.24 8.57 8.83
N PRO A 54 43.35 8.95 8.16
CA PRO A 54 44.39 9.78 8.79
C PRO A 54 43.85 11.12 9.30
N ALA A 55 42.97 11.77 8.53
CA ALA A 55 42.36 13.03 8.95
C ALA A 55 41.49 12.86 10.21
N ALA A 56 40.68 11.80 10.27
CA ALA A 56 39.86 11.50 11.44
C ALA A 56 40.72 11.22 12.69
N GLN A 57 41.83 10.50 12.55
CA GLN A 57 42.77 10.25 13.64
C GLN A 57 43.41 11.56 14.14
N ALA A 58 43.84 12.44 13.23
CA ALA A 58 44.43 13.74 13.57
C ALA A 58 43.43 14.66 14.31
N VAL A 59 42.18 14.69 13.86
CA VAL A 59 41.10 15.43 14.53
C VAL A 59 40.82 14.84 15.91
N LYS A 60 40.76 13.51 16.04
CA LYS A 60 40.51 12.82 17.31
C LYS A 60 41.62 13.08 18.34
N ALA A 61 42.88 13.09 17.90
CA ALA A 61 44.03 13.41 18.75
C ALA A 61 44.03 14.87 19.21
N SER A 62 43.48 15.78 18.41
CA SER A 62 43.46 17.23 18.67
C SER A 62 42.15 17.72 19.29
N ARG A 63 41.20 16.80 19.58
CA ARG A 63 39.86 17.16 20.05
C ARG A 63 39.91 17.65 21.50
N GLN A 64 39.49 18.89 21.72
CA GLN A 64 39.27 19.42 23.07
C GLN A 64 37.77 19.46 23.39
N PRO A 65 37.30 18.83 24.48
CA PRO A 65 35.90 18.87 24.86
C PRO A 65 35.54 20.28 25.37
N LEU A 66 34.54 20.91 24.74
CA LEU A 66 33.95 22.18 25.19
C LEU A 66 32.73 21.95 26.07
N ASP A 67 32.34 22.90 26.90
CA ASP A 67 31.10 22.80 27.69
C ASP A 67 29.84 22.84 26.80
N GLU A 68 28.73 22.20 27.22
CA GLU A 68 27.45 22.21 26.48
C GLU A 68 26.85 23.60 26.32
N SER A 69 27.13 24.51 27.25
CA SER A 69 26.64 25.89 27.19
C SER A 69 27.40 26.77 26.18
N HIS A 70 28.55 26.31 25.66
CA HIS A 70 29.45 27.10 24.83
C HIS A 70 28.85 27.42 23.44
N VAL A 71 29.00 28.66 22.98
CA VAL A 71 28.37 29.17 21.73
C VAL A 71 28.74 28.33 20.52
N LEU A 72 30.01 27.92 20.40
CA LEU A 72 30.48 27.06 19.30
C LEU A 72 29.79 25.68 19.27
N ARG A 73 29.44 25.13 20.43
CA ARG A 73 28.77 23.83 20.53
C ARG A 73 27.30 23.92 20.14
N LYS A 74 26.64 25.04 20.47
CA LYS A 74 25.29 25.37 19.97
C LYS A 74 25.28 25.56 18.45
N ALA A 75 26.30 26.23 17.91
CA ALA A 75 26.45 26.41 16.47
C ALA A 75 26.69 25.08 15.73
N GLU A 76 27.49 24.18 16.30
CA GLU A 76 27.66 22.81 15.80
C GLU A 76 26.33 22.05 15.76
N HIS A 77 25.56 22.10 16.86
CA HIS A 77 24.27 21.41 16.95
C HIS A 77 23.26 21.94 15.93
N LEU A 78 23.13 23.26 15.81
CA LEU A 78 22.26 23.90 14.83
C LEU A 78 22.69 23.55 13.38
N GLY A 79 24.00 23.50 13.13
CA GLY A 79 24.54 23.07 11.83
C GLY A 79 24.21 21.61 11.53
N ALA A 80 24.34 20.72 12.52
CA ALA A 80 23.98 19.31 12.39
C ALA A 80 22.47 19.14 12.13
N GLU A 81 21.62 19.85 12.88
CA GLU A 81 20.16 19.85 12.66
C GLU A 81 19.79 20.34 11.27
N LEU A 82 20.41 21.45 10.81
CA LEU A 82 20.16 21.99 9.48
C LEU A 82 20.59 21.00 8.38
N LEU A 83 21.74 20.36 8.55
CA LEU A 83 22.23 19.34 7.62
C LEU A 83 21.30 18.13 7.59
N SER A 84 20.89 17.61 8.75
CA SER A 84 19.91 16.52 8.86
C SER A 84 18.60 16.88 8.18
N ALA A 85 18.03 18.06 8.47
CA ALA A 85 16.81 18.54 7.84
C ALA A 85 16.95 18.66 6.31
N SER A 86 18.11 19.12 5.82
CA SER A 86 18.38 19.20 4.37
C SER A 86 18.42 17.82 3.70
N LEU A 87 18.97 16.81 4.37
CA LEU A 87 19.05 15.44 3.86
C LEU A 87 17.67 14.78 3.85
N ASP A 88 16.87 15.01 4.88
CA ASP A 88 15.47 14.57 4.93
C ASP A 88 14.63 15.24 3.84
N TYR A 89 14.82 16.55 3.62
CA TYR A 89 14.17 17.25 2.52
C TYR A 89 14.56 16.68 1.16
N TYR A 90 15.85 16.45 0.92
CA TYR A 90 16.32 15.82 -0.31
C TYR A 90 15.69 14.44 -0.53
N ARG A 91 15.63 13.61 0.52
CA ARG A 91 14.96 12.30 0.48
C ARG A 91 13.50 12.45 0.09
N GLY A 92 12.75 13.34 0.75
CA GLY A 92 11.35 13.60 0.45
C GLY A 92 11.11 14.07 -0.98
N VAL A 93 11.92 15.00 -1.49
CA VAL A 93 11.84 15.48 -2.88
C VAL A 93 12.14 14.36 -3.87
N ARG A 94 13.19 13.58 -3.64
CA ARG A 94 13.56 12.44 -4.49
C ARG A 94 12.43 11.41 -4.56
N ASP A 95 11.83 11.08 -3.43
CA ASP A 95 10.76 10.09 -3.35
C ASP A 95 9.50 10.60 -4.07
N ALA A 96 9.13 11.87 -3.87
CA ALA A 96 8.00 12.50 -4.58
C ALA A 96 8.24 12.59 -6.10
N MET A 97 9.46 12.91 -6.55
CA MET A 97 9.81 12.90 -7.97
C MET A 97 9.71 11.50 -8.58
N THR A 98 10.16 10.48 -7.84
CA THR A 98 10.08 9.08 -8.28
C THR A 98 8.63 8.63 -8.41
N GLU A 99 7.79 8.98 -7.44
CA GLU A 99 6.35 8.73 -7.46
C GLU A 99 5.67 9.48 -8.64
N ALA A 100 5.98 10.76 -8.84
CA ALA A 100 5.44 11.55 -9.94
C ALA A 100 5.85 10.98 -11.32
N ALA A 101 7.12 10.58 -11.48
CA ALA A 101 7.59 9.95 -12.71
C ALA A 101 6.87 8.61 -12.97
N PHE A 102 6.69 7.80 -11.92
CA PHE A 102 5.94 6.55 -12.02
C PHE A 102 4.49 6.80 -12.47
N PHE A 103 3.77 7.71 -11.83
CA PHE A 103 2.40 8.04 -12.23
C PHE A 103 2.31 8.75 -13.58
N SER A 104 3.33 9.52 -13.98
CA SER A 104 3.37 10.14 -15.31
C SER A 104 3.45 9.07 -16.42
N VAL A 105 4.34 8.09 -16.24
CA VAL A 105 4.56 7.01 -17.21
C VAL A 105 3.43 5.98 -17.18
N TYR A 106 3.05 5.50 -16.00
CA TYR A 106 2.11 4.37 -15.84
C TYR A 106 0.71 4.81 -15.43
N GLY A 107 0.54 5.95 -14.77
CA GLY A 107 -0.78 6.46 -14.39
C GLY A 107 -1.64 6.82 -15.59
N ASN A 108 -1.06 7.38 -16.66
CA ASN A 108 -1.76 7.57 -17.93
C ASN A 108 -2.10 6.24 -18.62
N LEU A 109 -1.25 5.22 -18.48
CA LEU A 109 -1.49 3.89 -19.05
C LEU A 109 -2.63 3.19 -18.32
N TYR A 110 -2.70 3.33 -16.98
CA TYR A 110 -3.79 2.79 -16.18
C TYR A 110 -5.08 3.58 -16.40
N ALA A 111 -5.04 4.91 -16.41
CA ALA A 111 -6.20 5.74 -16.72
C ALA A 111 -6.72 5.49 -18.14
N ARG A 112 -5.84 5.28 -19.12
CA ARG A 112 -6.23 4.87 -20.48
C ARG A 112 -6.71 3.43 -20.55
N ALA A 113 -6.12 2.47 -19.85
CA ALA A 113 -6.63 1.10 -19.82
C ALA A 113 -8.03 1.03 -19.18
N HIS A 114 -8.30 1.84 -18.16
CA HIS A 114 -9.63 1.95 -17.54
C HIS A 114 -10.61 2.79 -18.38
N ALA A 115 -10.13 3.80 -19.11
CA ALA A 115 -10.94 4.55 -20.07
C ALA A 115 -11.26 3.70 -21.31
N ASP A 116 -10.30 2.89 -21.79
CA ASP A 116 -10.44 1.90 -22.85
C ASP A 116 -11.29 0.71 -22.37
N GLU A 117 -11.23 0.29 -21.12
CA GLU A 117 -12.22 -0.65 -20.58
C GLU A 117 -13.61 -0.01 -20.59
N ARG A 118 -13.77 1.26 -20.21
CA ARG A 118 -15.06 1.96 -20.26
C ARG A 118 -15.57 2.20 -21.68
N THR A 119 -14.71 2.50 -22.65
CA THR A 119 -15.10 2.69 -24.07
C THR A 119 -15.20 1.36 -24.81
N ALA A 120 -14.43 0.33 -24.46
CA ALA A 120 -14.60 -1.04 -24.95
C ALA A 120 -15.86 -1.69 -24.37
N HIS A 121 -16.24 -1.43 -23.11
CA HIS A 121 -17.55 -1.82 -22.56
C HIS A 121 -18.70 -0.97 -23.15
N ALA A 122 -18.43 0.24 -23.64
CA ALA A 122 -19.42 1.06 -24.35
C ALA A 122 -19.55 0.74 -25.85
N GLY A 123 -18.54 0.10 -26.45
CA GLY A 123 -18.46 -0.18 -27.90
C GLY A 123 -18.46 -1.67 -28.27
N ALA A 124 -18.22 -2.57 -27.33
CA ALA A 124 -18.48 -3.98 -27.52
C ALA A 124 -19.99 -4.20 -27.38
N VAL A 125 -20.60 -4.76 -28.42
CA VAL A 125 -21.85 -5.49 -28.27
C VAL A 125 -21.51 -6.69 -27.37
N GLU A 126 -21.51 -6.46 -26.07
CA GLU A 126 -21.39 -7.51 -25.07
C GLU A 126 -22.53 -8.48 -25.29
N THR A 127 -22.19 -9.73 -25.51
CA THR A 127 -23.10 -10.81 -25.16
C THR A 127 -23.36 -10.59 -23.67
N LYS A 128 -24.56 -10.09 -23.32
CA LYS A 128 -25.02 -9.85 -21.97
C LYS A 128 -25.01 -11.16 -21.18
N VAL A 129 -23.84 -11.62 -20.76
CA VAL A 129 -23.75 -12.50 -19.60
C VAL A 129 -23.86 -11.53 -18.44
N ASP A 130 -25.01 -11.54 -17.78
CA ASP A 130 -25.19 -10.77 -16.57
C ASP A 130 -24.04 -11.16 -15.61
N PRO A 131 -23.22 -10.22 -15.11
CA PRO A 131 -22.16 -10.54 -14.17
C PRO A 131 -22.65 -11.29 -12.93
N LEU A 132 -23.94 -11.19 -12.59
CA LEU A 132 -24.61 -11.99 -11.55
C LEU A 132 -24.77 -13.48 -11.91
N GLU A 133 -24.74 -13.83 -13.19
CA GLU A 133 -24.84 -15.22 -13.68
C GLU A 133 -23.50 -15.96 -13.67
N LEU A 134 -22.38 -15.25 -13.47
CA LEU A 134 -21.07 -15.88 -13.33
C LEU A 134 -21.07 -16.82 -12.12
N PRO A 135 -20.65 -18.09 -12.28
CA PRO A 135 -20.66 -19.07 -11.19
C PRO A 135 -19.90 -18.61 -9.95
N VAL A 136 -18.80 -17.88 -10.14
CA VAL A 136 -17.99 -17.31 -9.06
C VAL A 136 -18.76 -16.29 -8.23
N VAL A 137 -19.55 -15.42 -8.88
CA VAL A 137 -20.36 -14.39 -8.20
C VAL A 137 -21.52 -15.04 -7.46
N ARG A 138 -22.23 -15.98 -8.09
CA ARG A 138 -23.31 -16.73 -7.44
C ARG A 138 -22.84 -17.50 -6.22
N ASN A 139 -21.69 -18.17 -6.31
CA ASN A 139 -21.13 -18.92 -5.20
C ASN A 139 -20.70 -17.99 -4.05
N ALA A 140 -20.07 -16.86 -4.35
CA ALA A 140 -19.68 -15.87 -3.34
C ALA A 140 -20.90 -15.24 -2.65
N LEU A 141 -21.97 -14.94 -3.40
CA LEU A 141 -23.21 -14.42 -2.85
C LEU A 141 -24.00 -15.48 -2.06
N ALA A 142 -23.95 -16.75 -2.46
CA ALA A 142 -24.57 -17.85 -1.73
C ALA A 142 -23.88 -18.11 -0.39
N ALA A 143 -22.54 -18.04 -0.35
CA ALA A 143 -21.73 -18.21 0.85
C ALA A 143 -21.60 -16.91 1.68
N MET A 144 -22.40 -15.88 1.43
CA MET A 144 -22.22 -14.57 2.06
C MET A 144 -22.50 -14.54 3.57
N GLU A 145 -23.24 -15.53 4.07
CA GLU A 145 -23.56 -15.72 5.49
C GLU A 145 -22.56 -16.67 6.17
N ASP A 146 -21.76 -17.39 5.38
CA ASP A 146 -20.78 -18.35 5.85
C ASP A 146 -19.42 -17.68 6.05
N GLY A 147 -18.78 -17.99 7.16
CA GLY A 147 -17.47 -17.44 7.54
C GLY A 147 -17.42 -17.04 9.00
N GLY A 148 -16.40 -16.28 9.35
CA GLY A 148 -16.17 -15.82 10.72
C GLY A 148 -15.50 -14.46 10.76
N TYR A 149 -14.64 -14.27 11.77
CA TYR A 149 -13.94 -13.01 11.99
C TYR A 149 -13.13 -12.52 10.78
N VAL A 150 -12.47 -13.43 10.06
CA VAL A 150 -11.59 -13.08 8.93
C VAL A 150 -12.38 -12.45 7.79
N GLU A 151 -13.48 -13.10 7.39
CA GLU A 151 -14.38 -12.64 6.35
C GLU A 151 -15.02 -11.30 6.75
N ALA A 152 -15.39 -11.14 8.02
CA ALA A 152 -15.93 -9.89 8.54
C ALA A 152 -14.91 -8.75 8.47
N VAL A 153 -13.64 -8.97 8.85
CA VAL A 153 -12.56 -7.98 8.72
C VAL A 153 -12.34 -7.60 7.25
N ALA A 154 -12.26 -8.59 6.36
CA ALA A 154 -12.08 -8.35 4.93
C ALA A 154 -13.24 -7.54 4.33
N ARG A 155 -14.47 -7.86 4.72
CA ARG A 155 -15.69 -7.17 4.30
C ARG A 155 -15.72 -5.72 4.76
N VAL A 156 -15.46 -5.48 6.05
CA VAL A 156 -15.41 -4.11 6.61
C VAL A 156 -14.28 -3.31 5.98
N ALA A 157 -13.09 -3.90 5.81
CA ALA A 157 -11.96 -3.23 5.14
C ALA A 157 -12.30 -2.80 3.71
N PHE A 158 -13.07 -3.60 2.98
CA PHE A 158 -13.53 -3.24 1.63
C PHE A 158 -14.61 -2.15 1.66
N LEU A 159 -15.62 -2.25 2.53
CA LEU A 159 -16.69 -1.25 2.65
C LEU A 159 -16.17 0.13 3.06
N LEU A 160 -15.03 0.18 3.75
CA LEU A 160 -14.37 1.43 4.16
C LEU A 160 -13.28 1.89 3.18
N LYS A 161 -13.08 1.20 2.05
CA LYS A 161 -12.12 1.59 1.04
C LYS A 161 -12.55 2.91 0.38
N ARG A 162 -11.61 3.83 0.16
CA ARG A 162 -11.85 5.03 -0.65
C ARG A 162 -11.99 4.67 -2.13
N HIS A 163 -13.00 5.20 -2.77
CA HIS A 163 -13.22 5.07 -4.21
C HIS A 163 -12.60 6.26 -4.96
N GLY A 164 -11.91 5.99 -6.08
CA GLY A 164 -11.51 7.02 -7.05
C GLY A 164 -10.29 7.88 -6.71
N GLU A 165 -9.69 7.76 -5.52
CA GLU A 165 -8.47 8.50 -5.17
C GLU A 165 -7.19 7.72 -5.50
N PRO A 166 -6.13 8.39 -6.01
CA PRO A 166 -4.79 7.82 -6.05
C PRO A 166 -4.35 7.35 -4.67
N LEU A 167 -3.61 6.24 -4.61
CA LEU A 167 -3.05 5.71 -3.38
C LEU A 167 -1.59 6.16 -3.26
N PRO A 168 -1.29 7.28 -2.58
CA PRO A 168 0.08 7.75 -2.41
C PRO A 168 0.91 6.79 -1.56
N LEU A 169 2.24 6.82 -1.73
CA LEU A 169 3.16 5.94 -1.01
C LEU A 169 3.01 6.06 0.52
N SER A 170 2.85 7.28 1.05
CA SER A 170 2.65 7.53 2.48
C SER A 170 1.43 6.81 3.06
N ARG A 171 0.36 6.60 2.27
CA ARG A 171 -0.80 5.81 2.69
C ARG A 171 -0.54 4.31 2.68
N LEU A 172 0.36 3.82 1.82
CA LEU A 172 0.78 2.42 1.84
C LEU A 172 1.65 2.14 3.07
N GLU A 173 2.59 3.02 3.38
CA GLU A 173 3.43 2.96 4.58
C GLU A 173 2.56 2.99 5.85
N LEU A 174 1.63 3.96 5.93
CA LEU A 174 0.68 4.04 7.04
C LEU A 174 -0.13 2.75 7.21
N ARG A 175 -0.61 2.14 6.12
CA ARG A 175 -1.34 0.87 6.20
C ARG A 175 -0.46 -0.26 6.74
N GLN A 176 0.83 -0.28 6.39
CA GLN A 176 1.77 -1.28 6.89
C GLN A 176 2.05 -1.09 8.38
N GLU A 177 2.25 0.16 8.83
CA GLU A 177 2.43 0.49 10.25
C GLU A 177 1.21 0.10 11.07
N LEU A 178 0.01 0.51 10.64
CA LEU A 178 -1.24 0.14 11.32
C LEU A 178 -1.44 -1.38 11.35
N ALA A 179 -1.11 -2.08 10.27
CA ALA A 179 -1.21 -3.53 10.24
C ALA A 179 -0.26 -4.19 11.25
N SER A 180 0.93 -3.62 11.46
CA SER A 180 1.88 -4.07 12.49
C SER A 180 1.35 -3.79 13.90
N ASP A 181 0.90 -2.57 14.18
CA ASP A 181 0.45 -2.14 15.52
C ASP A 181 -0.82 -2.85 15.99
N TYR A 182 -1.72 -3.18 15.05
CA TYR A 182 -2.99 -3.84 15.33
C TYR A 182 -2.98 -5.33 14.95
N THR A 183 -1.80 -5.96 14.86
CA THR A 183 -1.64 -7.38 14.48
C THR A 183 -2.56 -8.31 15.30
N ASP A 184 -2.69 -8.07 16.61
CA ASP A 184 -3.55 -8.87 17.51
C ASP A 184 -5.04 -8.86 17.14
N TYR A 185 -5.47 -7.85 16.37
CA TYR A 185 -6.84 -7.71 15.89
C TYR A 185 -6.99 -8.14 14.44
N LEU A 186 -5.90 -8.40 13.72
CA LEU A 186 -5.94 -8.80 12.32
C LEU A 186 -5.87 -10.32 12.17
N PRO A 187 -6.38 -10.87 11.05
CA PRO A 187 -6.23 -12.29 10.74
C PRO A 187 -4.75 -12.68 10.58
N GLY A 188 -4.28 -13.63 11.39
CA GLY A 188 -2.93 -14.20 11.29
C GLY A 188 -2.78 -15.22 10.15
N LEU A 189 -3.23 -14.87 8.94
CA LEU A 189 -3.27 -15.78 7.80
C LEU A 189 -2.09 -15.60 6.84
N PRO A 190 -1.69 -16.65 6.11
CA PRO A 190 -0.78 -16.51 4.98
C PRO A 190 -1.31 -15.53 3.93
N VAL A 191 -0.40 -14.79 3.28
CA VAL A 191 -0.73 -13.73 2.30
C VAL A 191 -1.64 -14.23 1.16
N HIS A 192 -1.45 -15.46 0.70
CA HIS A 192 -2.23 -16.02 -0.40
C HIS A 192 -3.70 -16.28 0.00
N GLU A 193 -3.91 -16.79 1.21
CA GLU A 193 -5.23 -17.07 1.75
C GLU A 193 -5.98 -15.78 2.04
N TRP A 194 -5.29 -14.80 2.64
CA TRP A 194 -5.83 -13.47 2.84
C TRP A 194 -6.25 -12.80 1.52
N ARG A 195 -5.45 -12.93 0.46
CA ARG A 195 -5.79 -12.41 -0.88
C ARG A 195 -7.04 -13.06 -1.46
N ARG A 196 -7.20 -14.37 -1.28
CA ARG A 196 -8.39 -15.12 -1.74
C ARG A 196 -9.65 -14.63 -1.04
N ILE A 197 -9.64 -14.63 0.30
CA ILE A 197 -10.79 -14.20 1.11
C ILE A 197 -11.15 -12.74 0.82
N ARG A 198 -10.15 -11.86 0.69
CA ARG A 198 -10.40 -10.46 0.35
C ARG A 198 -11.06 -10.30 -1.02
N GLY A 199 -10.66 -11.10 -2.01
CA GLY A 199 -11.28 -11.11 -3.34
C GLY A 199 -12.73 -11.58 -3.31
N GLU A 200 -13.04 -12.62 -2.54
CA GLU A 200 -14.41 -13.13 -2.37
C GLU A 200 -15.31 -12.09 -1.68
N GLN A 201 -14.84 -11.45 -0.59
CA GLN A 201 -15.60 -10.41 0.09
C GLN A 201 -15.74 -9.12 -0.73
N GLU A 202 -14.77 -8.81 -1.59
CA GLU A 202 -14.87 -7.71 -2.56
C GLU A 202 -16.02 -7.94 -3.56
N ILE A 203 -16.19 -9.17 -4.05
CA ILE A 203 -17.34 -9.53 -4.91
C ILE A 203 -18.64 -9.28 -4.14
N VAL A 204 -18.77 -9.82 -2.93
CA VAL A 204 -20.00 -9.66 -2.13
C VAL A 204 -20.34 -8.18 -1.89
N CYS A 205 -19.36 -7.37 -1.49
CA CYS A 205 -19.59 -5.94 -1.24
C CYS A 205 -19.87 -5.13 -2.50
N ARG A 206 -19.30 -5.53 -3.65
CA ARG A 206 -19.45 -4.82 -4.92
C ARG A 206 -20.82 -5.03 -5.53
N TYR A 207 -21.34 -6.26 -5.47
CA TYR A 207 -22.64 -6.59 -6.06
C TYR A 207 -23.80 -6.36 -5.08
N GLU A 208 -23.59 -6.58 -3.78
CA GLU A 208 -24.65 -6.58 -2.77
C GLU A 208 -24.24 -5.83 -1.49
N PRO A 209 -23.90 -4.52 -1.57
CA PRO A 209 -23.33 -3.76 -0.44
C PRO A 209 -24.27 -3.71 0.77
N ASP A 210 -25.58 -3.60 0.55
CA ASP A 210 -26.56 -3.51 1.62
C ASP A 210 -26.72 -4.83 2.37
N ARG A 211 -26.78 -5.95 1.64
CA ARG A 211 -26.83 -7.29 2.23
C ARG A 211 -25.50 -7.65 2.87
N ALA A 212 -24.36 -7.24 2.29
CA ALA A 212 -23.03 -7.44 2.87
C ALA A 212 -22.94 -6.85 4.28
N VAL A 213 -23.43 -5.62 4.48
CA VAL A 213 -23.53 -4.99 5.81
C VAL A 213 -24.53 -5.76 6.68
N GLY A 214 -25.71 -6.09 6.15
CA GLY A 214 -26.78 -6.77 6.88
C GLY A 214 -26.41 -8.15 7.44
N THR A 215 -25.52 -8.89 6.77
CA THR A 215 -25.09 -10.23 7.19
C THR A 215 -23.82 -10.22 8.06
N LEU A 216 -23.21 -9.06 8.35
CA LEU A 216 -22.08 -8.96 9.28
C LEU A 216 -22.33 -9.59 10.67
N PRO A 217 -23.53 -9.46 11.28
CA PRO A 217 -23.79 -10.09 12.58
C PRO A 217 -23.89 -11.62 12.50
N LEU A 218 -24.14 -12.19 11.31
CA LEU A 218 -24.15 -13.63 11.09
C LEU A 218 -22.71 -14.17 11.04
N LEU A 219 -21.80 -13.45 10.37
CA LEU A 219 -20.36 -13.75 10.39
C LEU A 219 -19.75 -13.60 11.79
N LEU A 220 -20.23 -12.63 12.57
CA LEU A 220 -19.80 -12.36 13.95
C LEU A 220 -20.84 -12.88 14.94
N ALA A 221 -21.21 -14.14 14.77
CA ALA A 221 -22.13 -14.83 15.68
C ALA A 221 -21.55 -14.95 17.09
N ASP A 222 -20.23 -15.14 17.20
CA ASP A 222 -19.53 -15.05 18.49
C ASP A 222 -19.46 -13.61 18.98
N ARG A 223 -19.81 -13.42 20.24
CA ARG A 223 -19.74 -12.14 20.94
C ARG A 223 -18.30 -11.67 21.07
N ALA A 224 -17.35 -12.57 21.32
CA ALA A 224 -15.94 -12.20 21.47
C ALA A 224 -15.38 -11.60 20.17
N ASP A 225 -15.68 -12.24 19.03
CA ASP A 225 -15.27 -11.75 17.71
C ASP A 225 -15.91 -10.41 17.35
N ARG A 226 -17.18 -10.21 17.72
CA ARG A 226 -17.85 -8.92 17.54
C ARG A 226 -17.22 -7.81 18.36
N GLU A 227 -16.99 -8.06 19.64
CA GLU A 227 -16.34 -7.10 20.55
C GLU A 227 -14.91 -6.79 20.08
N ARG A 228 -14.18 -7.81 19.60
CA ARG A 228 -12.85 -7.64 18.99
C ARG A 228 -12.89 -6.74 17.76
N LEU A 229 -13.83 -6.95 16.84
CA LEU A 229 -13.94 -6.13 15.63
C LEU A 229 -14.35 -4.69 15.95
N VAL A 230 -15.32 -4.49 16.85
CA VAL A 230 -15.74 -3.15 17.28
C VAL A 230 -14.57 -2.42 17.95
N THR A 231 -13.81 -3.10 18.81
CA THR A 231 -12.61 -2.55 19.45
C THR A 231 -11.56 -2.13 18.43
N LEU A 232 -11.33 -2.95 17.39
CA LEU A 232 -10.42 -2.60 16.29
C LEU A 232 -10.87 -1.32 15.59
N LEU A 233 -12.16 -1.22 15.23
CA LEU A 233 -12.71 -0.05 14.56
C LEU A 233 -12.61 1.21 15.43
N ASP A 234 -12.86 1.10 16.74
CA ASP A 234 -12.74 2.22 17.68
C ASP A 234 -11.29 2.69 17.81
N LYS A 235 -10.33 1.75 17.92
CA LYS A 235 -8.91 2.08 17.97
C LYS A 235 -8.42 2.75 16.69
N LEU A 236 -8.80 2.21 15.52
CA LEU A 236 -8.45 2.79 14.23
C LEU A 236 -9.05 4.19 14.05
N MET A 237 -10.28 4.41 14.51
CA MET A 237 -10.89 5.75 14.46
C MET A 237 -10.27 6.73 15.45
N ALA A 238 -9.77 6.27 16.60
CA ALA A 238 -9.09 7.12 17.57
C ALA A 238 -7.61 7.40 17.22
N ASP A 239 -7.02 6.60 16.31
CA ASP A 239 -5.63 6.75 15.89
C ASP A 239 -5.43 8.08 15.17
N LYS A 240 -4.50 8.90 15.69
CA LYS A 240 -4.18 10.22 15.12
C LYS A 240 -3.79 10.14 13.66
N ARG A 241 -3.04 9.11 13.25
CA ARG A 241 -2.58 8.96 11.86
C ARG A 241 -3.76 8.76 10.89
N VAL A 242 -4.81 8.08 11.35
CA VAL A 242 -6.05 7.87 10.58
C VAL A 242 -6.87 9.16 10.52
N GLN A 243 -6.95 9.90 11.63
CA GLN A 243 -7.61 11.22 11.70
C GLN A 243 -6.92 12.26 10.82
N ASP A 244 -5.59 12.27 10.78
CA ASP A 244 -4.78 13.16 9.95
C ASP A 244 -5.01 12.92 8.45
N THR A 245 -5.46 11.72 8.08
CA THR A 245 -5.85 11.38 6.71
C THR A 245 -7.28 11.87 6.35
N ALA A 246 -7.99 12.48 7.30
CA ALA A 246 -9.34 13.04 7.21
C ALA A 246 -10.36 12.05 6.59
N PRO A 247 -10.90 11.08 7.36
CA PRO A 247 -11.89 10.11 6.86
C PRO A 247 -13.03 10.79 6.08
N THR A 248 -13.44 10.22 4.95
CA THR A 248 -14.50 10.83 4.14
C THR A 248 -15.85 10.75 4.87
N ALA A 249 -16.79 11.62 4.49
CA ALA A 249 -18.16 11.58 5.01
C ALA A 249 -18.82 10.21 4.74
N GLU A 250 -18.56 9.61 3.57
CA GLU A 250 -19.04 8.28 3.21
C GLU A 250 -18.46 7.18 4.11
N GLN A 251 -17.15 7.20 4.38
CA GLN A 251 -16.50 6.25 5.29
C GLN A 251 -17.09 6.36 6.70
N THR A 252 -17.33 7.59 7.16
CA THR A 252 -17.91 7.85 8.48
C THR A 252 -19.36 7.36 8.56
N ALA A 253 -20.17 7.63 7.54
CA ALA A 253 -21.54 7.14 7.45
C ALA A 253 -21.60 5.59 7.40
N MET A 254 -20.71 4.97 6.63
CA MET A 254 -20.59 3.52 6.55
C MET A 254 -20.17 2.91 7.90
N LEU A 255 -19.23 3.53 8.62
CA LEU A 255 -18.84 3.11 9.97
C LEU A 255 -20.01 3.16 10.95
N VAL A 256 -20.79 4.24 10.94
CA VAL A 256 -22.01 4.37 11.77
C VAL A 256 -23.00 3.26 11.43
N ARG A 257 -23.19 2.96 10.14
CA ARG A 257 -24.07 1.89 9.68
C ARG A 257 -23.61 0.51 10.16
N ILE A 258 -22.32 0.20 10.01
CA ILE A 258 -21.71 -1.05 10.47
C ILE A 258 -21.91 -1.20 11.99
N ARG A 259 -21.62 -0.16 12.77
CA ARG A 259 -21.82 -0.16 14.23
C ARG A 259 -23.26 -0.44 14.62
N LYS A 260 -24.22 0.20 13.96
CA LYS A 260 -25.64 -0.01 14.21
C LYS A 260 -26.04 -1.47 13.97
N VAL A 261 -25.59 -2.05 12.85
CA VAL A 261 -25.93 -3.45 12.51
C VAL A 261 -25.26 -4.44 13.45
N LEU A 262 -24.02 -4.19 13.90
CA LEU A 262 -23.36 -5.03 14.90
C LEU A 262 -23.99 -4.92 16.29
N ALA A 263 -24.59 -3.78 16.65
CA ALA A 263 -25.31 -3.61 17.90
C ALA A 263 -26.66 -4.36 17.93
N ASP A 264 -27.27 -4.60 16.77
CA ASP A 264 -28.52 -5.35 16.68
C ASP A 264 -28.31 -6.85 16.99
N LYS A 265 -29.21 -7.43 17.79
CA LYS A 265 -29.15 -8.85 18.18
C LYS A 265 -29.37 -9.77 16.97
N VAL A 266 -28.50 -10.78 16.84
CA VAL A 266 -28.50 -11.82 15.77
C VAL A 266 -29.84 -12.55 15.66
N GLU A 267 -30.58 -12.69 16.77
CA GLU A 267 -31.90 -13.32 16.83
C GLU A 267 -32.92 -12.73 15.85
N LYS A 268 -32.81 -11.44 15.49
CA LYS A 268 -33.72 -10.81 14.52
C LYS A 268 -33.41 -11.19 13.06
N LEU A 269 -32.18 -11.60 12.76
CA LEU A 269 -31.72 -11.88 11.39
C LEU A 269 -31.93 -13.35 10.98
N ARG A 270 -32.01 -14.28 11.94
CA ARG A 270 -32.24 -15.72 11.68
C ARG A 270 -33.70 -16.12 11.48
N ARG A 271 -34.67 -15.22 11.69
CA ARG A 271 -36.07 -15.49 11.30
C ARG A 271 -36.20 -15.21 9.81
N PRO A 272 -36.36 -16.22 8.93
CA PRO A 272 -36.71 -15.94 7.57
C PRO A 272 -38.07 -15.24 7.57
N ALA A 273 -38.27 -14.33 6.63
CA ALA A 273 -39.57 -13.80 6.26
C ALA A 273 -40.43 -14.94 5.68
N VAL A 274 -40.86 -15.87 6.54
CA VAL A 274 -41.93 -16.81 6.24
C VAL A 274 -43.14 -16.34 7.03
N GLY A 275 -44.09 -15.79 6.30
CA GLY A 275 -45.43 -15.51 6.78
C GLY A 275 -45.80 -14.03 6.77
N ARG A 276 -46.44 -13.59 5.68
CA ARG A 276 -47.86 -13.24 5.72
C ARG A 276 -48.44 -13.06 4.31
N ALA A 277 -49.38 -13.96 4.02
CA ALA A 277 -50.53 -13.93 3.10
C ALA A 277 -50.28 -13.49 1.65
#